data_AF-A0AB37NH71-F1
#
_entry.id   AF-A0AB37NH71-F1
#
_cell.length_a   1.000
_cell.length_b   1.000
_cell.length_c   1.000
_cell.angle_alpha   90.00
_cell.angle_beta   90.00
_cell.angle_gamma   90.00
#
_symmetry.space_group_name_H-M   'P 1'
#
loop_
_entity.id
_entity.type
_entity.pdbx_description
1 polymer ?
#
loop_
_entity_poly.entity_id
_entity_poly.type
_entity_poly.pdbx_seq_one_letter_code
_entity_poly.pdbx_strand_id
1 'polypeptide(L)' 'MREKLVKLRGKRSRQDVSKDLGVTPQMLGAIERGDRTPSLNLANKIANYYNVPIEDIFFNNKDTYCV' A
#
# COMPACT_ATOMS: atom_id res chain seq x y z
N MET A 1 7.58 -7.67 1.86
CA MET A 1 6.91 -6.71 2.76
C MET A 1 7.01 -5.32 2.17
N ARG A 2 5.88 -4.61 2.02
CA ARG A 2 5.81 -3.24 1.50
C ARG A 2 6.07 -2.26 2.65
N GLU A 3 7.34 -2.10 3.00
CA GLU A 3 7.77 -1.28 4.15
C GLU A 3 7.29 0.17 4.07
N LYS A 4 7.15 0.73 2.86
CA LYS A 4 6.66 2.08 2.64
C LYS A 4 5.24 2.28 3.19
N LEU A 5 4.32 1.34 2.99
CA LEU A 5 2.96 1.42 3.53
C LEU A 5 2.94 1.41 5.06
N VAL A 6 3.80 0.59 5.67
CA VAL A 6 3.92 0.52 7.13
C VAL A 6 4.46 1.84 7.67
N LYS A 7 5.47 2.43 7.02
CA LYS A 7 6.01 3.75 7.37
C LYS A 7 4.97 4.86 7.22
N LEU A 8 4.23 4.88 6.11
CA LEU A 8 3.17 5.85 5.83
C LEU A 8 2.01 5.78 6.83
N ARG A 9 1.64 4.57 7.26
CA ARG A 9 0.65 4.38 8.33
C ARG A 9 1.16 4.89 9.69
N GLY A 10 2.45 4.76 9.96
CA GLY A 10 3.06 5.24 11.20
C GLY A 10 2.37 4.68 12.44
N LYS A 11 1.89 5.57 13.31
CA LYS A 11 1.19 5.22 14.56
C LYS A 11 -0.31 4.89 14.37
N ARG A 12 -0.88 5.13 13.19
CA ARG A 12 -2.30 4.84 12.94
C ARG A 12 -2.55 3.34 12.97
N SER A 13 -3.67 2.93 13.53
CA SER A 13 -4.04 1.51 13.53
C SER A 13 -4.40 1.07 12.10
N ARG A 14 -4.28 -0.23 11.84
CA ARG A 14 -4.77 -0.79 10.56
C ARG A 14 -6.27 -0.61 10.41
N GLN A 15 -7.01 -0.59 11.51
CA GLN A 15 -8.47 -0.42 11.51
C GLN A 15 -8.84 0.97 10.99
N ASP A 16 -8.23 2.02 11.53
CA ASP A 16 -8.51 3.42 11.13
C ASP A 16 -8.21 3.62 9.64
N VAL A 17 -7.00 3.24 9.21
CA VAL A 17 -6.60 3.39 7.80
C VAL A 17 -7.48 2.55 6.87
N SER A 18 -7.83 1.33 7.27
CA SER A 18 -8.68 0.47 6.44
C SER A 18 -10.09 1.06 6.28
N LYS A 19 -10.62 1.68 7.34
CA LYS A 19 -11.91 2.36 7.33
C LYS A 19 -11.89 3.55 6.37
N ASP A 20 -10.86 4.38 6.43
CA ASP A 20 -10.70 5.53 5.54
C ASP A 20 -10.57 5.12 4.06
N LEU A 21 -9.87 4.00 3.79
CA LEU A 21 -9.68 3.46 2.45
C LEU A 21 -10.88 2.64 1.93
N GLY A 22 -11.86 2.35 2.81
CA GLY A 22 -13.01 1.50 2.48
C GLY A 22 -12.63 0.04 2.24
N VAL A 23 -11.63 -0.49 2.94
CA VAL A 23 -11.18 -1.89 2.87
C VAL A 23 -11.22 -2.53 4.25
N THR A 24 -11.08 -3.86 4.31
CA THR A 24 -10.97 -4.55 5.59
C THR A 24 -9.54 -4.40 6.16
N PRO A 25 -9.36 -4.41 7.50
CA PRO A 25 -8.04 -4.38 8.13
C PRO A 25 -7.16 -5.55 7.68
N GLN A 26 -7.78 -6.69 7.40
CA GLN A 26 -7.11 -7.89 6.87
C GLN A 26 -6.56 -7.65 5.46
N MET A 27 -7.36 -7.03 4.58
CA MET A 27 -6.93 -6.64 3.23
C MET A 27 -5.74 -5.69 3.29
N LEU A 28 -5.81 -4.65 4.14
CA LEU A 28 -4.71 -3.72 4.33
C LEU A 28 -3.44 -4.43 4.82
N GLY A 29 -3.56 -5.35 5.78
CA GLY A 29 -2.43 -6.15 6.26
C GLY A 29 -1.83 -7.07 5.20
N ALA A 30 -2.65 -7.69 4.35
CA ALA A 30 -2.18 -8.51 3.23
C ALA A 30 -1.44 -7.67 2.18
N ILE A 31 -1.90 -6.44 1.92
CA ILE A 31 -1.23 -5.49 1.04
C ILE A 31 0.10 -5.03 1.67
N GLU A 32 0.13 -4.69 2.96
CA GLU A 32 1.37 -4.31 3.66
C GLU A 32 2.42 -5.43 3.64
N ARG A 33 2.02 -6.71 3.76
CA ARG A 33 2.95 -7.85 3.71
C ARG A 33 3.43 -8.18 2.30
N GLY A 34 2.62 -7.90 1.28
CA GLY A 34 2.90 -8.28 -0.10
C GLY A 34 2.05 -9.45 -0.59
N ASP A 35 1.33 -10.13 0.31
CA ASP A 35 0.52 -11.32 0.03
C ASP A 35 -0.61 -11.06 -0.97
N ARG A 36 -1.08 -9.81 -1.05
CA ARG A 36 -2.07 -9.39 -2.05
C ARG A 36 -1.66 -8.13 -2.78
N THR A 37 -1.94 -8.12 -4.08
CA THR A 37 -1.85 -6.93 -4.93
C THR A 37 -3.24 -6.28 -5.00
N PRO A 38 -3.37 -5.00 -4.60
CA PRO A 38 -4.65 -4.29 -4.71
C PRO A 38 -5.00 -4.02 -6.17
N SER A 39 -6.29 -3.87 -6.48
CA SER A 39 -6.73 -3.36 -7.79
C SER A 39 -6.19 -1.95 -8.04
N LEU A 40 -6.01 -1.56 -9.30
CA LEU A 40 -5.50 -0.23 -9.67
C LEU A 40 -6.27 0.92 -8.99
N ASN A 41 -7.60 0.81 -8.89
CA ASN A 41 -8.43 1.79 -8.20
C ASN A 41 -8.10 1.91 -6.70
N LEU A 42 -7.88 0.78 -6.03
CA LEU A 42 -7.51 0.77 -4.61
C LEU A 42 -6.07 1.27 -4.41
N ALA A 43 -5.16 0.89 -5.30
CA ALA A 43 -3.79 1.38 -5.30
C ALA A 43 -3.74 2.91 -5.46
N ASN A 44 -4.54 3.47 -6.38
CA ASN A 44 -4.71 4.92 -6.55
C ASN A 44 -5.32 5.57 -5.31
N LYS A 45 -6.34 4.97 -4.68
CA LYS A 45 -6.89 5.47 -3.41
C LYS A 45 -5.84 5.54 -2.31
N ILE A 46 -5.00 4.50 -2.19
CA ILE A 46 -3.93 4.45 -1.18
C ILE A 46 -2.87 5.52 -1.47
N ALA A 47 -2.46 5.67 -2.74
CA ALA A 47 -1.53 6.70 -3.19
C ALA A 47 -2.05 8.11 -2.86
N ASN A 48 -3.31 8.38 -3.19
CA ASN A 48 -3.97 9.65 -2.89
C ASN A 48 -4.12 9.91 -1.38
N TYR A 49 -4.50 8.88 -0.60
CA TYR A 49 -4.66 8.99 0.86
C TYR A 49 -3.35 9.39 1.55
N TYR A 50 -2.23 8.87 1.08
CA TYR A 50 -0.91 9.19 1.61
C TYR A 50 -0.19 10.33 0.87
N ASN A 51 -0.82 10.88 -0.17
CA ASN A 51 -0.26 11.92 -1.04
C ASN A 51 1.14 11.56 -1.58
N VAL A 52 1.31 10.31 -2.00
CA VAL A 52 2.56 9.82 -2.62
C VAL A 52 2.24 9.15 -3.95
N PRO A 53 3.19 9.14 -4.91
CA PRO A 53 2.96 8.46 -6.17
C PRO A 53 2.76 6.95 -5.96
N ILE A 54 1.90 6.34 -6.78
CA ILE A 54 1.63 4.89 -6.74
C ILE A 54 2.91 4.07 -6.98
N GLU A 55 3.80 4.62 -7.82
CA GLU A 55 5.13 4.10 -8.13
C GLU A 55 5.98 3.94 -6.88
N ASP A 56 5.96 4.94 -6.01
CA ASP A 56 6.70 4.94 -4.76
C ASP A 56 6.22 3.88 -3.76
N ILE A 57 4.98 3.42 -3.89
CA ILE A 57 4.38 2.43 -3.00
C ILE A 57 4.57 1.01 -3.56
N PHE A 58 4.35 0.82 -4.86
CA PHE A 58 4.26 -0.50 -5.49
C PHE A 58 5.41 -0.83 -6.44
N PHE A 59 6.13 0.17 -6.95
CA PHE A 59 7.21 0.04 -7.92
C PHE A 59 8.54 0.48 -7.32
N ASN A 60 9.00 -0.24 -6.29
CA ASN A 60 10.34 -0.04 -5.75
C ASN A 60 11.31 -0.90 -6.57
N ASN A 61 11.89 -0.31 -7.63
CA ASN A 61 12.89 -0.85 -8.55
C ASN A 61 13.68 -2.07 -8.03
N LYS A 62 13.16 -3.28 -8.27
CA LYS A 62 13.92 -4.54 -8.33
C LYS A 62 13.40 -5.47 -9.42
N ASP A 63 12.67 -4.94 -10.38
CA ASP A 63 12.59 -5.55 -11.70
C ASP A 63 13.89 -5.17 -12.39
N THR A 64 14.93 -5.96 -12.11
CA THR A 64 16.17 -5.98 -12.89
C THR A 64 15.75 -5.98 -14.36
N TYR A 65 16.02 -4.89 -15.07
CA TYR A 65 16.16 -4.96 -16.51
C TYR A 65 17.26 -5.98 -16.75
N CYS A 66 16.88 -7.21 -17.14
CA CYS A 66 17.81 -8.13 -17.75
C CYS A 66 18.27 -7.45 -19.04
N VAL A 67 19.50 -6.93 -19.02
CA VAL A 67 20.29 -6.68 -20.21
C VAL A 67 20.70 -8.01 -20.85
#